data_AF-A0A1H2XKW2-F1
#
_entry.id   AF-A0A1H2XKW2-F1
#
_cell.length_a   1.000
_cell.length_b   1.000
_cell.length_c   1.000
_cell.angle_alpha   90.00
_cell.angle_beta   90.00
_cell.angle_gamma   90.00
#
_symmetry.space_group_name_H-M   'P 1'
#
loop_
_entity.id
_entity.type
_entity.pdbx_description
1 polymer ?
#
loop_
_entity_poly.entity_id
_entity_poly.type
_entity_poly.pdbx_seq_one_letter_code
_entity_poly.pdbx_strand_id
1 'polypeptide(L)'
;MSDRAPSECSTYNYTDISITAMVRVPLNEQERQRGELLGQALREARGARSMVEVAAASGISTETLRKIEKGRIPTPAFFTVAAVADAVGLSLDELRKDVAATQEAQQRMSA
;
A
#
# COMPACT_ATOMS: atom_id res chain seq x y z
N MET A 1 -16.94 -24.01 -57.43
CA MET A 1 -17.21 -24.90 -56.29
C MET A 1 -16.24 -24.51 -55.18
N SER A 2 -16.61 -23.45 -54.45
CA SER A 2 -16.06 -23.20 -53.13
C SER A 2 -16.49 -24.36 -52.25
N ASP A 3 -15.58 -24.95 -51.50
CA ASP A 3 -16.02 -25.50 -50.23
C ASP A 3 -15.02 -25.24 -49.12
N ARG A 4 -15.61 -24.80 -48.01
CA ARG A 4 -15.03 -24.10 -46.88
C ARG A 4 -14.32 -25.12 -45.99
N ALA A 5 -13.20 -24.71 -45.40
CA ALA A 5 -12.49 -25.48 -44.38
C ALA A 5 -13.45 -25.95 -43.26
N PRO A 6 -13.27 -27.17 -42.71
CA PRO A 6 -14.07 -27.64 -41.59
C PRO A 6 -13.75 -26.82 -40.35
N SER A 7 -14.73 -26.02 -39.95
CA SER A 7 -14.88 -25.43 -38.63
C SER A 7 -15.35 -26.51 -37.66
N GLU A 8 -14.48 -26.96 -36.77
CA GLU A 8 -14.86 -27.57 -35.48
C GLU A 8 -13.63 -27.59 -34.56
N CYS A 9 -13.32 -26.43 -34.00
CA CYS A 9 -12.46 -26.37 -32.81
C CYS A 9 -13.31 -26.88 -31.65
N SER A 10 -13.26 -28.20 -31.47
CA SER A 10 -13.82 -28.89 -30.33
C SER A 10 -13.23 -28.32 -29.03
N THR A 11 -14.14 -28.07 -28.10
CA THR A 11 -13.96 -27.66 -26.70
C THR A 11 -12.71 -28.24 -26.02
N TYR A 12 -11.82 -27.36 -25.53
CA TYR A 12 -10.82 -27.69 -24.50
C TYR A 12 -11.04 -26.86 -23.24
N ASN A 13 -11.10 -27.56 -22.10
CA ASN A 13 -11.36 -27.03 -20.77
C ASN A 13 -10.33 -25.96 -20.38
N TYR A 14 -10.83 -24.84 -19.83
CA TYR A 14 -10.01 -23.71 -19.37
C TYR A 14 -9.39 -24.02 -18.00
N THR A 15 -8.53 -25.02 -17.93
CA THR A 15 -7.82 -25.42 -16.69
C THR A 15 -6.32 -25.15 -16.77
N ASP A 16 -5.91 -24.16 -17.58
CA ASP A 16 -4.50 -23.83 -17.85
C ASP A 16 -4.14 -22.35 -17.59
N ILE A 17 -4.94 -21.62 -16.81
CA ILE A 17 -4.44 -20.37 -16.22
C ILE A 17 -3.54 -20.74 -15.04
N SER A 18 -2.26 -20.97 -15.31
CA SER A 18 -1.24 -20.85 -14.29
C SER A 18 -1.17 -19.37 -13.90
N ILE A 19 -1.92 -18.96 -12.87
CA ILE A 19 -1.63 -17.68 -12.20
C ILE A 19 -0.26 -17.88 -11.57
N THR A 20 0.79 -17.46 -12.27
CA THR A 20 2.12 -17.30 -11.69
C THR A 20 1.99 -16.16 -10.68
N ALA A 21 1.45 -16.46 -9.51
CA ALA A 21 1.46 -15.57 -8.38
C ALA A 21 2.94 -15.35 -8.09
N MET A 22 3.46 -14.22 -8.54
CA MET A 22 4.81 -13.79 -8.27
C MET A 22 5.00 -13.93 -6.76
N VAL A 23 5.90 -14.83 -6.33
CA VAL A 23 6.20 -15.03 -4.93
C VAL A 23 7.00 -13.81 -4.49
N ARG A 24 6.28 -12.76 -4.09
CA ARG A 24 6.87 -11.64 -3.37
C ARG A 24 7.53 -12.22 -2.13
N VAL A 25 8.77 -11.80 -1.84
CA VAL A 25 9.43 -12.13 -0.59
C VAL A 25 8.44 -11.82 0.54
N PRO A 26 8.08 -12.80 1.39
CA PRO A 26 7.15 -12.55 2.47
C PRO A 26 7.77 -11.48 3.37
N LEU A 27 7.01 -10.41 3.60
CA LEU A 27 7.45 -9.33 4.47
C LEU A 27 7.67 -9.90 5.86
N ASN A 28 8.80 -9.54 6.47
CA ASN A 28 9.01 -9.89 7.85
C ASN A 28 8.05 -9.10 8.75
N GLU A 29 7.84 -9.60 9.98
CA GLU A 29 6.94 -8.98 10.95
C GLU A 29 7.28 -7.50 11.20
N GLN A 30 8.58 -7.19 11.26
CA GLN A 30 9.11 -5.87 11.54
C GLN A 30 8.81 -4.86 10.41
N GLU A 31 8.83 -5.30 9.15
CA GLU A 31 8.45 -4.49 7.99
C GLU A 31 6.96 -4.17 8.01
N ARG A 32 6.13 -5.16 8.35
CA ARG A 32 4.69 -4.94 8.48
C ARG A 32 4.37 -3.95 9.59
N GLN A 33 4.94 -4.17 10.78
CA GLN A 33 4.76 -3.28 11.93
C GLN A 33 5.21 -1.85 11.63
N ARG A 34 6.38 -1.67 10.99
CA ARG A 34 6.84 -0.33 10.54
C ARG A 34 5.84 0.32 9.58
N GLY A 35 5.30 -0.43 8.63
CA GLY A 35 4.27 0.06 7.71
C GLY A 35 2.98 0.49 8.40
N GLU A 36 2.53 -0.29 9.38
CA GLU A 36 1.34 0.01 10.19
C GLU A 36 1.52 1.30 11.00
N LEU A 37 2.67 1.45 11.66
CA LEU A 37 2.99 2.65 12.44
C LEU A 37 3.11 3.90 11.57
N LEU A 38 3.77 3.79 10.43
CA LEU A 38 3.83 4.87 9.44
C LEU A 38 2.42 5.27 8.97
N GLY A 39 1.60 4.29 8.61
CA GLY A 39 0.23 4.51 8.16
C GLY A 39 -0.62 5.20 9.22
N GLN A 40 -0.47 4.79 10.47
CA GLN A 40 -1.16 5.38 11.61
C GLN A 40 -0.74 6.84 11.84
N ALA A 41 0.56 7.13 11.85
CA ALA A 41 1.05 8.51 12.02
C ALA A 41 0.52 9.45 10.92
N LEU A 42 0.54 9.00 9.66
CA LEU A 42 -0.03 9.78 8.55
C LEU A 42 -1.55 9.95 8.66
N ARG A 43 -2.26 8.93 9.13
CA ARG A 43 -3.71 8.97 9.38
C ARG A 43 -4.06 9.97 10.48
N GLU A 44 -3.29 9.99 11.56
CA GLU A 44 -3.44 10.91 12.69
C GLU A 44 -3.17 12.34 12.23
N ALA A 45 -2.06 12.57 11.53
CA ALA A 45 -1.73 13.86 10.94
C ALA A 45 -2.85 14.35 10.01
N ARG A 46 -3.38 13.51 9.12
CA ARG A 46 -4.51 13.89 8.25
C ARG A 46 -5.73 14.38 9.05
N GLY A 47 -6.02 13.77 10.20
CA GLY A 47 -7.12 14.18 11.07
C GLY A 47 -8.49 14.04 10.37
N ALA A 48 -9.28 15.12 10.36
CA ALA A 48 -10.60 15.17 9.74
C ALA A 48 -10.58 15.53 8.24
N ARG A 49 -9.41 15.86 7.66
CA ARG A 49 -9.29 16.26 6.26
C ARG A 49 -9.73 15.13 5.32
N SER A 50 -10.29 15.51 4.18
CA SER A 50 -10.76 14.56 3.17
C SER A 50 -9.60 13.74 2.62
N MET A 51 -9.78 12.41 2.59
CA MET A 51 -8.83 11.50 1.95
C MET A 51 -8.68 11.80 0.45
N VAL A 52 -9.75 12.29 -0.20
CA VAL A 52 -9.73 12.66 -1.62
C VAL A 52 -8.82 13.87 -1.85
N GLU A 53 -8.97 14.90 -1.03
CA GLU A 53 -8.19 16.13 -1.14
C GLU A 53 -6.71 15.89 -0.87
N VAL A 54 -6.38 15.14 0.19
CA VAL A 54 -4.98 14.82 0.52
C VAL A 54 -4.35 13.96 -0.58
N ALA A 55 -5.05 12.94 -1.07
CA ALA A 55 -4.52 12.10 -2.15
C ALA A 55 -4.23 12.92 -3.42
N ALA A 56 -5.15 13.82 -3.78
CA ALA A 56 -4.97 14.73 -4.91
C ALA A 56 -3.76 15.67 -4.70
N ALA A 57 -3.63 16.28 -3.52
CA ALA A 57 -2.49 17.13 -3.18
C ALA A 57 -1.15 16.37 -3.18
N SER A 58 -1.18 15.07 -2.85
CA SER A 58 0.01 14.20 -2.80
C SER A 58 0.35 13.55 -4.16
N GLY A 59 -0.48 13.76 -5.20
CA GLY A 59 -0.28 13.16 -6.52
C GLY A 59 -0.48 11.63 -6.56
N ILE A 60 -1.26 11.06 -5.64
CA ILE A 60 -1.55 9.62 -5.60
C ILE A 60 -3.04 9.32 -5.66
N SER A 61 -3.39 8.05 -5.93
CA SER A 61 -4.79 7.64 -5.85
C SER A 61 -5.28 7.60 -4.40
N THR A 62 -6.57 7.85 -4.21
CA THR A 62 -7.25 7.72 -2.90
C THR A 62 -7.13 6.30 -2.34
N GLU A 63 -7.11 5.29 -3.22
CA GLU A 63 -6.91 3.91 -2.83
C GLU A 63 -5.47 3.63 -2.38
N THR A 64 -4.48 4.26 -3.00
CA THR A 64 -3.07 4.20 -2.55
C THR A 64 -2.95 4.80 -1.15
N LEU A 65 -3.51 5.99 -0.93
CA LEU A 65 -3.50 6.64 0.39
C LEU A 65 -4.21 5.76 1.44
N ARG A 66 -5.38 5.18 1.11
CA ARG A 66 -6.09 4.25 1.99
C ARG A 66 -5.24 3.04 2.37
N LYS A 67 -4.50 2.45 1.44
CA LYS A 67 -3.63 1.30 1.71
C LYS A 67 -2.44 1.70 2.58
N ILE A 68 -1.85 2.87 2.37
CA ILE A 68 -0.77 3.41 3.20
C ILE A 68 -1.26 3.61 4.63
N GLU A 69 -2.38 4.32 4.83
CA GLU A 69 -2.93 4.59 6.17
C GLU A 69 -3.29 3.32 6.95
N LYS A 70 -3.65 2.25 6.25
CA LYS A 70 -3.96 0.94 6.85
C LYS A 70 -2.73 0.03 6.99
N GLY A 71 -1.51 0.51 6.72
CA GLY A 71 -0.28 -0.29 6.76
C GLY A 71 -0.22 -1.41 5.71
N ARG A 72 -1.09 -1.40 4.69
CA ARG A 72 -1.16 -2.44 3.65
C ARG A 72 -0.08 -2.28 2.57
N ILE A 73 0.64 -1.16 2.61
CA ILE A 73 1.87 -0.92 1.84
C ILE A 73 3.01 -0.76 2.86
N PRO A 74 3.69 -1.84 3.25
CA PRO A 74 4.71 -1.79 4.30
C PRO A 74 6.01 -1.12 3.88
N THR A 75 6.32 -1.14 2.59
CA THR A 75 7.46 -0.44 1.99
C THR A 75 6.99 0.55 0.94
N PRO A 76 6.29 1.65 1.34
CA PRO A 76 5.89 2.68 0.40
C PRO A 76 7.13 3.41 -0.13
N ALA A 77 7.04 3.93 -1.35
CA ALA A 77 8.13 4.69 -1.94
C ALA A 77 8.40 5.97 -1.14
N PHE A 78 9.67 6.32 -0.95
CA PHE A 78 10.09 7.51 -0.18
C PHE A 78 9.37 8.79 -0.64
N PHE A 79 9.38 9.08 -1.95
CA PHE A 79 8.74 10.27 -2.51
C PHE A 79 7.22 10.28 -2.31
N THR A 80 6.58 9.11 -2.22
CA THR A 80 5.17 9.01 -1.89
C THR A 80 4.92 9.41 -0.44
N VAL A 81 5.75 8.95 0.50
CA VAL A 81 5.64 9.33 1.91
C VAL A 81 5.88 10.82 2.09
N ALA A 82 6.93 11.37 1.44
CA ALA A 82 7.24 12.79 1.48
C ALA A 82 6.07 13.65 0.95
N ALA A 83 5.52 13.31 -0.22
CA ALA A 83 4.39 14.04 -0.79
C ALA A 83 3.14 14.01 0.09
N VAL A 84 2.86 12.86 0.73
CA VAL A 84 1.74 12.76 1.68
C VAL A 84 2.01 13.56 2.95
N ALA A 85 3.23 13.52 3.49
CA ALA A 85 3.63 14.30 4.66
C ALA A 85 3.47 15.81 4.40
N ASP A 86 3.96 16.29 3.25
CA ASP A 86 3.80 17.69 2.82
C ASP A 86 2.32 18.07 2.67
N ALA A 87 1.50 17.20 2.05
CA ALA A 87 0.06 17.44 1.87
C ALA A 87 -0.70 17.49 3.21
N VAL A 88 -0.22 16.79 4.25
CA VAL A 88 -0.77 16.88 5.59
C VAL A 88 -0.11 17.95 6.46
N GLY A 89 0.90 18.67 5.96
CA GLY A 89 1.61 19.71 6.71
C GLY A 89 2.46 19.16 7.85
N LEU A 90 2.98 17.93 7.69
CA LEU A 90 3.83 17.26 8.66
C LEU A 90 5.26 17.18 8.09
N SER A 91 6.27 17.58 8.87
CA SER A 91 7.66 17.38 8.44
C SER A 91 8.07 15.90 8.54
N LEU A 92 9.00 15.47 7.68
CA LEU A 92 9.54 14.11 7.76
C LEU A 92 10.26 13.83 9.09
N ASP A 93 10.84 14.86 9.71
CA ASP A 93 11.48 14.73 11.02
C ASP A 93 10.47 14.49 12.14
N GLU A 94 9.32 15.17 12.11
CA GLU A 94 8.20 14.91 13.04
C GLU A 94 7.61 13.53 12.81
N LEU A 95 7.35 13.16 11.56
CA LEU A 95 6.86 11.83 11.20
C LEU A 95 7.78 10.73 11.74
N ARG A 96 9.10 10.89 11.60
CA ARG A 96 10.08 9.95 12.15
C ARG A 96 10.00 9.87 13.68
N LYS A 97 9.85 11.00 14.37
CA LYS A 97 9.73 11.05 15.83
C LYS A 97 8.45 10.36 16.31
N ASP A 98 7.33 10.60 15.65
CA ASP A 98 6.03 10.01 16.02
C ASP A 98 6.05 8.48 15.86
N VAL A 99 6.62 7.99 14.75
CA VAL A 99 6.81 6.56 14.51
C VAL A 99 7.75 5.97 15.57
N ALA A 100 8.90 6.59 15.84
CA ALA A 100 9.86 6.10 16.83
C ALA A 100 9.26 6.04 18.25
N ALA A 101 8.53 7.08 18.66
CA ALA A 101 7.87 7.12 19.97
C ALA A 101 6.83 5.99 20.12
N THR A 102 6.08 5.71 19.06
CA THR A 102 5.10 4.61 19.05
C THR A 102 5.79 3.24 19.07
N GLN A 103 6.89 3.07 18.33
CA GLN A 103 7.70 1.85 18.37
C GLN A 103 8.24 1.55 19.77
N GLU A 104 8.79 2.55 20.46
CA GLU A 104 9.31 2.41 21.82
C GLU A 104 8.20 2.03 22.82
N ALA A 105 7.02 2.64 22.69
CA ALA A 105 5.87 2.30 23.53
C ALA A 105 5.43 0.84 23.33
N GLN A 106 5.37 0.37 22.07
CA GLN A 106 5.06 -1.02 21.76
C GLN A 106 6.11 -2.00 22.32
N GLN A 107 7.39 -1.65 22.24
CA GLN A 107 8.48 -2.47 22.79
C GLN A 107 8.40 -2.60 24.32
N ARG A 108 8.07 -1.51 25.03
CA ARG A 108 7.91 -1.53 26.50
C ARG A 108 6.70 -2.36 26.95
N MET A 109 5.61 -2.37 26.18
CA MET A 109 4.43 -3.19 26.48
C MET A 109 4.66 -4.68 26.25
N SER A 110 5.63 -5.04 25.40
CA SER A 110 5.99 -6.43 25.12
C SER A 110 7.08 -7.01 26.03
N ALA A 111 7.67 -6.18 26.90
CA ALA A 111 8.73 -6.56 27.84
C ALA A 111 8.17 -6.81 29.24
#